data_AF-A0A9D1APQ2-F1
#
_entry.id   AF-A0A9D1APQ2-F1
#
_cell.length_a   1.000
_cell.length_b   1.000
_cell.length_c   1.000
_cell.angle_alpha   90.00
_cell.angle_beta   90.00
_cell.angle_gamma   90.00
#
_symmetry.space_group_name_H-M   'P 1'
#
loop_
_entity.id
_entity.type
_entity.pdbx_description
1 polymer ?
#
loop_
_entity_poly.entity_id
_entity_poly.type
_entity_poly.pdbx_seq_one_letter_code
_entity_poly.pdbx_strand_id
1 'polypeptide(L)'
;MSEKIVWEPYTKNRCMTEPRATTPVGIVVHSTAVKGTKHTRWGQGSPWDTETSSKAAHALIDTDGIWQTLPWDVRCWLAAGDANYTHIQFEICEPSKDTDENAKNLYEKTLYLCTELCKMYGISSWDVVCHAEAHKMGIANNHSDVTHWWGKKGTPWEPYTMDRLRADIAAALGEEKEEGVMYTAVVKTKYDGQINLWSNTKKSKSLAKLKDGTTVTIEEEVGAGWCKVSYNGMEGYCDGKYLVDRKPIEDADVDEPEENTPEMPDIIENETEDGKIIIDVTFKGLSPEQLDKVLEVLDLA
;
A
#
# COMPACT_ATOMS: atom_id res chain seq x y z
N MET A 1 -11.73 1.61 12.97
CA MET A 1 -13.07 1.78 12.37
C MET A 1 -13.46 0.47 11.72
N SER A 2 -14.68 -0.03 11.93
CA SER A 2 -15.17 -1.25 11.28
C SER A 2 -16.26 -0.89 10.27
N GLU A 3 -15.96 -0.99 8.99
CA GLU A 3 -16.97 -0.95 7.92
C GLU A 3 -17.32 -2.39 7.51
N LYS A 4 -18.48 -2.58 6.88
CA LYS A 4 -18.86 -3.88 6.33
C LYS A 4 -18.65 -3.86 4.81
N ILE A 5 -17.87 -4.81 4.30
CA ILE A 5 -17.81 -5.09 2.87
C ILE A 5 -18.98 -6.00 2.51
N VAL A 6 -19.86 -5.52 1.64
CA VAL A 6 -21.03 -6.28 1.16
C VAL A 6 -20.64 -6.98 -0.14
N TRP A 7 -20.78 -8.31 -0.17
CA TRP A 7 -20.62 -9.08 -1.41
C TRP A 7 -21.87 -8.95 -2.27
N GLU A 8 -21.76 -8.22 -3.38
CA GLU A 8 -22.80 -8.04 -4.39
C GLU A 8 -22.18 -8.20 -5.79
N PRO A 9 -21.88 -9.45 -6.18
CA PRO A 9 -21.07 -9.71 -7.37
C PRO A 9 -21.81 -9.33 -8.65
N TYR A 10 -21.06 -8.98 -9.69
CA TYR A 10 -21.58 -9.07 -11.04
C TYR A 10 -22.12 -10.48 -11.32
N THR A 11 -23.15 -10.58 -12.15
CA THR A 11 -23.79 -11.87 -12.49
C THR A 11 -23.59 -12.27 -13.94
N LYS A 12 -23.27 -11.31 -14.81
CA LYS A 12 -23.15 -11.45 -16.26
C LYS A 12 -21.84 -10.90 -16.80
N ASN A 13 -21.14 -10.04 -16.06
CA ASN A 13 -19.85 -9.50 -16.49
C ASN A 13 -18.82 -10.63 -16.68
N ARG A 14 -18.06 -10.58 -17.79
CA ARG A 14 -17.03 -11.58 -18.12
C ARG A 14 -15.88 -11.65 -17.14
N CYS A 15 -15.54 -10.57 -16.43
CA CYS A 15 -14.58 -10.64 -15.32
C CYS A 15 -15.05 -11.61 -14.22
N MET A 16 -16.37 -11.79 -14.04
CA MET A 16 -16.94 -12.74 -13.08
C MET A 16 -17.23 -14.11 -13.70
N THR A 17 -17.81 -14.16 -14.90
CA THR A 17 -18.24 -15.43 -15.52
C THR A 17 -17.11 -16.19 -16.21
N GLU A 18 -16.04 -15.49 -16.59
CA GLU A 18 -14.82 -16.04 -17.21
C GLU A 18 -13.57 -15.49 -16.47
N PRO A 19 -13.43 -15.76 -15.16
CA PRO A 19 -12.44 -15.08 -14.33
C PRO A 19 -11.02 -15.44 -14.77
N ARG A 20 -10.14 -14.45 -14.73
CA ARG A 20 -8.69 -14.66 -14.90
C ARG A 20 -8.00 -14.29 -13.60
N ALA A 21 -7.26 -15.23 -13.03
CA ALA A 21 -6.53 -14.99 -11.79
C ALA A 21 -5.45 -13.91 -11.97
N THR A 22 -5.18 -13.19 -10.89
CA THR A 22 -4.07 -12.25 -10.74
C THR A 22 -3.48 -12.39 -9.34
N THR A 23 -2.23 -11.97 -9.17
CA THR A 23 -1.62 -11.71 -7.87
C THR A 23 -1.51 -10.19 -7.73
N PRO A 24 -2.42 -9.55 -6.97
CA PRO A 24 -2.38 -8.11 -6.80
C PRO A 24 -1.07 -7.65 -6.16
N VAL A 25 -0.44 -6.64 -6.76
CA VAL A 25 0.77 -5.97 -6.25
C VAL A 25 0.50 -4.52 -5.89
N GLY A 26 -0.74 -4.05 -6.03
CA GLY A 26 -1.12 -2.66 -5.79
C GLY A 26 -2.62 -2.43 -5.85
N ILE A 27 -3.03 -1.20 -5.54
CA ILE A 27 -4.41 -0.75 -5.55
C ILE A 27 -4.53 0.52 -6.40
N VAL A 28 -5.49 0.56 -7.34
CA VAL A 28 -5.86 1.78 -8.06
C VAL A 28 -7.20 2.31 -7.58
N VAL A 29 -7.18 3.52 -7.02
CA VAL A 29 -8.35 4.29 -6.59
C VAL A 29 -8.90 5.08 -7.77
N HIS A 30 -10.15 4.81 -8.13
CA HIS A 30 -10.88 5.54 -9.18
C HIS A 30 -12.02 6.37 -8.61
N SER A 31 -12.56 7.29 -9.41
CA SER A 31 -13.91 7.82 -9.18
C SER A 31 -14.73 7.84 -10.45
N THR A 32 -16.03 7.65 -10.26
CA THR A 32 -17.00 7.41 -11.34
C THR A 32 -17.11 8.53 -12.38
N ALA A 33 -16.52 9.71 -12.13
CA ALA A 33 -16.62 10.93 -12.95
C ALA A 33 -18.07 11.40 -13.17
N VAL A 34 -19.01 10.91 -12.37
CA VAL A 34 -20.44 11.24 -12.45
C VAL A 34 -20.99 11.47 -11.04
N LYS A 35 -21.28 12.73 -10.73
CA LYS A 35 -21.87 13.15 -9.47
C LYS A 35 -23.26 12.53 -9.24
N GLY A 36 -23.53 12.22 -7.98
CA GLY A 36 -24.83 11.74 -7.50
C GLY A 36 -25.15 10.30 -7.87
N THR A 37 -24.14 9.52 -8.27
CA THR A 37 -24.31 8.09 -8.53
C THR A 37 -24.07 7.27 -7.26
N LYS A 38 -24.51 6.01 -7.31
CA LYS A 38 -24.41 5.01 -6.25
C LYS A 38 -23.95 3.70 -6.86
N HIS A 39 -23.57 2.72 -6.04
CA HIS A 39 -23.18 1.39 -6.49
C HIS A 39 -24.19 0.78 -7.47
N THR A 40 -25.50 0.98 -7.26
CA THR A 40 -26.56 0.43 -8.14
C THR A 40 -26.47 0.89 -9.60
N ARG A 41 -25.77 2.00 -9.87
CA ARG A 41 -25.54 2.48 -11.23
C ARG A 41 -24.44 1.71 -11.98
N TRP A 42 -23.53 1.07 -11.25
CA TRP A 42 -22.28 0.50 -11.78
C TRP A 42 -22.02 -0.97 -11.35
N GLY A 43 -22.80 -1.49 -10.40
CA GLY A 43 -22.65 -2.80 -9.79
C GLY A 43 -23.51 -3.87 -10.43
N GLN A 44 -23.98 -4.84 -9.63
CA GLN A 44 -24.83 -5.94 -10.10
C GLN A 44 -26.09 -5.42 -10.83
N GLY A 45 -26.43 -6.05 -11.96
CA GLY A 45 -27.59 -5.69 -12.78
C GLY A 45 -27.48 -4.35 -13.54
N SER A 46 -26.35 -3.65 -13.43
CA SER A 46 -26.11 -2.37 -14.11
C SER A 46 -25.65 -2.56 -15.58
N PRO A 47 -25.44 -1.48 -16.35
CA PRO A 47 -24.80 -1.57 -17.67
C PRO A 47 -23.38 -2.17 -17.66
N TRP A 48 -22.69 -2.16 -16.51
CA TRP A 48 -21.41 -2.85 -16.36
C TRP A 48 -21.60 -4.35 -16.15
N ASP A 49 -22.77 -4.79 -15.67
CA ASP A 49 -23.10 -6.20 -15.48
C ASP A 49 -23.74 -6.83 -16.74
N THR A 50 -22.98 -6.81 -17.83
CA THR A 50 -23.38 -7.40 -19.11
C THR A 50 -22.24 -8.22 -19.71
N GLU A 51 -22.57 -9.22 -20.50
CA GLU A 51 -21.60 -10.09 -21.18
C GLU A 51 -20.68 -9.30 -22.14
N THR A 52 -21.13 -8.15 -22.63
CA THR A 52 -20.38 -7.30 -23.57
C THR A 52 -19.65 -6.14 -22.92
N SER A 53 -19.82 -5.92 -21.61
CA SER A 53 -19.14 -4.82 -20.92
C SER A 53 -17.62 -4.94 -21.04
N SER A 54 -16.96 -3.80 -21.19
CA SER A 54 -15.51 -3.64 -21.10
C SER A 54 -15.10 -2.92 -19.82
N LYS A 55 -15.99 -2.89 -18.82
CA LYS A 55 -15.83 -2.24 -17.53
C LYS A 55 -16.21 -3.20 -16.42
N ALA A 56 -15.37 -3.32 -15.40
CA ALA A 56 -15.65 -4.09 -14.20
C ALA A 56 -14.74 -3.64 -13.06
N ALA A 57 -15.32 -3.27 -11.92
CA ALA A 57 -14.59 -2.92 -10.69
C ALA A 57 -14.51 -4.13 -9.76
N HIS A 58 -13.51 -4.16 -8.88
CA HIS A 58 -13.51 -5.11 -7.76
C HIS A 58 -14.50 -4.69 -6.68
N ALA A 59 -14.64 -3.38 -6.47
CA ALA A 59 -15.62 -2.82 -5.58
C ALA A 59 -16.11 -1.44 -6.02
N LEU A 60 -17.24 -1.05 -5.45
CA LEU A 60 -17.83 0.28 -5.53
C LEU A 60 -17.95 0.82 -4.10
N ILE A 61 -17.55 2.07 -3.89
CA ILE A 61 -17.76 2.78 -2.63
C ILE A 61 -18.77 3.89 -2.88
N ASP A 62 -19.78 3.98 -2.03
CA ASP A 62 -20.62 5.17 -1.95
C ASP A 62 -20.93 5.51 -0.48
N THR A 63 -21.74 6.55 -0.23
CA THR A 63 -22.00 7.00 1.15
C THR A 63 -22.71 5.96 2.02
N ASP A 64 -23.30 4.93 1.41
CA ASP A 64 -24.02 3.85 2.08
C ASP A 64 -23.06 2.70 2.44
N GLY A 65 -21.88 2.60 1.79
CA GLY A 65 -20.75 1.74 2.22
C GLY A 65 -19.78 1.23 1.12
N ILE A 66 -19.17 0.05 1.34
CA ILE A 66 -18.28 -0.71 0.40
C ILE A 66 -18.91 -2.02 -0.18
N TRP A 67 -19.03 -2.09 -1.52
CA TRP A 67 -19.77 -3.10 -2.28
C TRP A 67 -18.78 -3.86 -3.16
N GLN A 68 -18.43 -5.08 -2.78
CA GLN A 68 -17.51 -5.92 -3.54
C GLN A 68 -18.25 -6.62 -4.67
N THR A 69 -17.79 -6.39 -5.91
CA THR A 69 -18.42 -6.84 -7.15
C THR A 69 -17.62 -7.93 -7.89
N LEU A 70 -16.33 -8.12 -7.55
CA LEU A 70 -15.47 -9.23 -8.01
C LEU A 70 -14.58 -9.74 -6.87
N PRO A 71 -14.11 -11.01 -6.94
CA PRO A 71 -13.01 -11.46 -6.08
C PRO A 71 -11.77 -10.60 -6.29
N TRP A 72 -11.02 -10.31 -5.22
CA TRP A 72 -9.87 -9.40 -5.24
C TRP A 72 -8.68 -9.88 -6.09
N ASP A 73 -8.57 -11.19 -6.28
CA ASP A 73 -7.55 -11.91 -7.03
C ASP A 73 -7.99 -12.23 -8.47
N VAL A 74 -9.04 -11.55 -8.97
CA VAL A 74 -9.56 -11.72 -10.33
C VAL A 74 -9.41 -10.44 -11.14
N ARG A 75 -8.84 -10.58 -12.33
CA ARG A 75 -8.60 -9.48 -13.28
C ARG A 75 -9.86 -8.66 -13.57
N CYS A 76 -9.84 -7.38 -13.20
CA CYS A 76 -10.90 -6.42 -13.53
C CYS A 76 -10.56 -5.57 -14.77
N TRP A 77 -11.49 -4.69 -15.18
CA TRP A 77 -11.30 -3.77 -16.31
C TRP A 77 -11.68 -2.34 -15.95
N LEU A 78 -10.75 -1.57 -15.37
CA LEU A 78 -10.95 -0.15 -15.03
C LEU A 78 -9.85 0.77 -15.59
N ALA A 79 -8.58 0.48 -15.31
CA ALA A 79 -7.44 1.31 -15.69
C ALA A 79 -7.09 1.32 -17.19
N ALA A 80 -7.57 0.34 -17.96
CA ALA A 80 -7.23 0.18 -19.38
C ALA A 80 -5.70 0.22 -19.67
N GLY A 81 -4.94 -0.46 -18.81
CA GLY A 81 -3.49 -0.65 -18.92
C GLY A 81 -3.03 -1.85 -18.09
N ASP A 82 -1.72 -1.96 -17.83
CA ASP A 82 -1.12 -3.07 -17.10
C ASP A 82 -1.71 -3.26 -15.69
N ALA A 83 -2.19 -2.19 -15.05
CA ALA A 83 -2.88 -2.26 -13.77
C ALA A 83 -4.13 -3.17 -13.79
N ASN A 84 -4.75 -3.39 -14.95
CA ASN A 84 -5.81 -4.40 -15.08
C ASN A 84 -5.35 -5.80 -14.71
N TYR A 85 -4.07 -6.12 -14.89
CA TYR A 85 -3.51 -7.45 -14.68
C TYR A 85 -2.85 -7.63 -13.33
N THR A 86 -2.56 -6.55 -12.62
CA THR A 86 -1.68 -6.56 -11.45
C THR A 86 -2.24 -5.81 -10.25
N HIS A 87 -3.33 -5.05 -10.37
CA HIS A 87 -3.86 -4.25 -9.27
C HIS A 87 -5.31 -4.56 -8.96
N ILE A 88 -5.66 -4.49 -7.67
CA ILE A 88 -7.04 -4.34 -7.23
C ILE A 88 -7.49 -2.92 -7.58
N GLN A 89 -8.74 -2.76 -7.99
CA GLN A 89 -9.27 -1.48 -8.48
C GLN A 89 -10.72 -1.31 -8.09
N PHE A 90 -11.06 -0.15 -7.54
CA PHE A 90 -12.43 0.18 -7.12
C PHE A 90 -12.79 1.61 -7.51
N GLU A 91 -14.10 1.86 -7.59
CA GLU A 91 -14.65 3.18 -7.92
C GLU A 91 -15.29 3.83 -6.70
N ILE A 92 -14.93 5.08 -6.44
CA ILE A 92 -15.67 5.95 -5.52
C ILE A 92 -16.79 6.62 -6.31
N CYS A 93 -18.05 6.35 -5.94
CA CYS A 93 -19.20 7.03 -6.49
C CYS A 93 -19.21 8.49 -6.02
N GLU A 94 -19.12 9.43 -6.96
CA GLU A 94 -19.00 10.84 -6.62
C GLU A 94 -20.31 11.33 -5.99
N PRO A 95 -20.28 11.96 -4.81
CA PRO A 95 -21.50 12.34 -4.11
C PRO A 95 -22.23 13.47 -4.86
N SER A 96 -23.54 13.57 -4.63
CA SER A 96 -24.35 14.64 -5.24
C SER A 96 -23.98 16.04 -4.71
N LYS A 97 -23.40 16.11 -3.51
CA LYS A 97 -23.00 17.35 -2.83
C LYS A 97 -21.61 17.20 -2.21
N ASP A 98 -20.82 18.26 -2.34
CA ASP A 98 -19.54 18.39 -1.67
C ASP A 98 -19.78 18.94 -0.26
N THR A 99 -19.82 18.06 0.75
CA THR A 99 -20.00 18.41 2.16
C THR A 99 -18.91 17.75 3.00
N ASP A 100 -18.57 18.32 4.16
CA ASP A 100 -17.58 17.74 5.07
C ASP A 100 -17.99 16.33 5.53
N GLU A 101 -19.29 16.10 5.70
CA GLU A 101 -19.85 14.79 6.04
C GLU A 101 -19.61 13.74 4.95
N ASN A 102 -19.93 14.07 3.69
CA ASN A 102 -19.68 13.16 2.56
C ASN A 102 -18.18 12.94 2.37
N ALA A 103 -17.37 13.99 2.58
CA ALA A 103 -15.93 13.91 2.44
C ALA A 103 -15.30 12.98 3.46
N LYS A 104 -15.65 13.16 4.72
CA LYS A 104 -15.24 12.25 5.79
C LYS A 104 -15.73 10.82 5.54
N ASN A 105 -17.01 10.64 5.24
CA ASN A 105 -17.63 9.32 5.06
C ASN A 105 -16.95 8.50 3.95
N LEU A 106 -16.78 9.08 2.75
CA LEU A 106 -16.15 8.38 1.64
C LEU A 106 -14.66 8.15 1.87
N TYR A 107 -13.98 9.10 2.53
CA TYR A 107 -12.58 8.92 2.93
C TYR A 107 -12.39 7.74 3.89
N GLU A 108 -13.19 7.67 4.96
CA GLU A 108 -13.09 6.62 5.96
C GLU A 108 -13.35 5.22 5.37
N LYS A 109 -14.29 5.10 4.42
CA LYS A 109 -14.54 3.85 3.67
C LYS A 109 -13.39 3.49 2.74
N THR A 110 -12.83 4.48 2.05
CA THR A 110 -11.67 4.30 1.17
C THR A 110 -10.45 3.84 1.97
N LEU A 111 -10.17 4.52 3.09
CA LEU A 111 -9.11 4.16 4.03
C LEU A 111 -9.30 2.73 4.56
N TYR A 112 -10.52 2.40 5.02
CA TYR A 112 -10.82 1.05 5.50
C TYR A 112 -10.56 -0.01 4.44
N LEU A 113 -11.13 0.15 3.23
CA LEU A 113 -10.96 -0.82 2.15
C LEU A 113 -9.48 -1.00 1.78
N CYS A 114 -8.75 0.10 1.53
CA CYS A 114 -7.35 0.00 1.16
C CYS A 114 -6.51 -0.67 2.27
N THR A 115 -6.75 -0.32 3.54
CA THR A 115 -6.03 -0.92 4.68
C THR A 115 -6.25 -2.43 4.74
N GLU A 116 -7.48 -2.90 4.63
CA GLU A 116 -7.77 -4.34 4.70
C GLU A 116 -7.19 -5.12 3.51
N LEU A 117 -7.20 -4.51 2.31
CA LEU A 117 -6.57 -5.11 1.13
C LEU A 117 -5.04 -5.14 1.25
N CYS A 118 -4.43 -4.07 1.77
CA CYS A 118 -2.99 -4.04 2.07
C CYS A 118 -2.59 -5.16 3.02
N LYS A 119 -3.33 -5.36 4.13
CA LYS A 119 -3.09 -6.48 5.05
C LYS A 119 -3.23 -7.84 4.37
N MET A 120 -4.30 -8.02 3.59
CA MET A 120 -4.64 -9.32 3.00
C MET A 120 -3.63 -9.78 1.95
N TYR A 121 -3.06 -8.85 1.19
CA TYR A 121 -2.18 -9.14 0.06
C TYR A 121 -0.71 -8.75 0.28
N GLY A 122 -0.37 -8.19 1.44
CA GLY A 122 0.97 -7.64 1.70
C GLY A 122 1.31 -6.48 0.76
N ILE A 123 0.30 -5.72 0.33
CA ILE A 123 0.48 -4.56 -0.55
C ILE A 123 0.93 -3.38 0.32
N SER A 124 2.04 -2.75 -0.05
CA SER A 124 2.52 -1.55 0.63
C SER A 124 1.51 -0.42 0.50
N SER A 125 1.37 0.40 1.54
CA SER A 125 0.62 1.66 1.46
C SER A 125 1.06 2.55 0.27
N TRP A 126 2.29 2.40 -0.21
CA TRP A 126 2.84 3.10 -1.38
C TRP A 126 2.26 2.68 -2.72
N ASP A 127 1.89 1.41 -2.84
CA ASP A 127 1.31 0.85 -4.06
C ASP A 127 -0.20 1.15 -4.16
N VAL A 128 -0.72 2.00 -3.27
CA VAL A 128 -2.06 2.60 -3.34
C VAL A 128 -1.99 3.93 -4.08
N VAL A 129 -2.38 3.91 -5.35
CA VAL A 129 -2.31 5.05 -6.28
C VAL A 129 -3.69 5.40 -6.82
N CYS A 130 -3.90 6.65 -7.23
CA CYS A 130 -5.08 7.00 -8.03
C CYS A 130 -4.84 6.74 -9.53
N HIS A 131 -5.90 6.74 -10.34
CA HIS A 131 -5.76 6.56 -11.80
C HIS A 131 -4.77 7.55 -12.42
N ALA A 132 -4.82 8.82 -12.03
CA ALA A 132 -3.90 9.85 -12.53
C ALA A 132 -2.42 9.57 -12.20
N GLU A 133 -2.13 8.93 -11.06
CA GLU A 133 -0.79 8.47 -10.69
C GLU A 133 -0.40 7.23 -11.48
N ALA A 134 -1.30 6.24 -11.58
CA ALA A 134 -1.13 5.03 -12.38
C ALA A 134 -0.84 5.35 -13.87
N HIS A 135 -1.49 6.38 -14.43
CA HIS A 135 -1.18 6.85 -15.78
C HIS A 135 0.26 7.36 -15.91
N LYS A 136 0.73 8.13 -14.93
CA LYS A 136 2.11 8.68 -14.92
C LYS A 136 3.15 7.59 -14.77
N MET A 137 2.81 6.51 -14.06
CA MET A 137 3.63 5.30 -13.95
C MET A 137 3.64 4.46 -15.23
N GLY A 138 2.74 4.73 -16.18
CA GLY A 138 2.63 4.00 -17.45
C GLY A 138 1.77 2.74 -17.39
N ILE A 139 1.10 2.48 -16.26
CA ILE A 139 0.30 1.27 -16.03
C ILE A 139 -1.21 1.48 -16.24
N ALA A 140 -1.63 2.70 -16.58
CA ALA A 140 -3.03 3.06 -16.88
C ALA A 140 -3.15 4.06 -18.04
N ASN A 141 -4.34 4.15 -18.63
CA ASN A 141 -4.64 5.14 -19.66
C ASN A 141 -4.77 6.56 -19.07
N ASN A 142 -4.93 7.58 -19.93
CA ASN A 142 -4.88 8.97 -19.50
C ASN A 142 -6.20 9.50 -18.91
N HIS A 143 -6.61 8.98 -17.75
CA HIS A 143 -7.66 9.57 -16.94
C HIS A 143 -7.09 10.35 -15.75
N SER A 144 -7.87 11.29 -15.21
CA SER A 144 -7.40 12.25 -14.17
C SER A 144 -8.02 12.01 -12.78
N ASP A 145 -8.93 11.05 -12.65
CA ASP A 145 -9.52 10.73 -11.37
C ASP A 145 -8.47 10.16 -10.40
N VAL A 146 -8.59 10.40 -9.10
CA VAL A 146 -9.64 11.16 -8.41
C VAL A 146 -9.32 12.67 -8.25
N THR A 147 -8.23 13.13 -8.85
CA THR A 147 -7.58 14.40 -8.51
C THR A 147 -8.37 15.67 -8.87
N HIS A 148 -9.46 15.56 -9.64
CA HIS A 148 -10.32 16.69 -9.98
C HIS A 148 -11.17 17.21 -8.80
N TRP A 149 -11.30 16.43 -7.73
CA TRP A 149 -12.08 16.77 -6.53
C TRP A 149 -11.41 16.31 -5.24
N TRP A 150 -10.83 15.10 -5.20
CA TRP A 150 -10.12 14.58 -4.03
C TRP A 150 -8.85 15.40 -3.73
N GLY A 151 -8.71 15.91 -2.50
CA GLY A 151 -7.60 16.78 -2.11
C GLY A 151 -7.66 18.20 -2.68
N LYS A 152 -8.81 18.61 -3.25
CA LYS A 152 -8.93 19.93 -3.90
C LYS A 152 -9.03 21.06 -2.88
N LYS A 153 -8.09 22.00 -2.95
CA LYS A 153 -8.03 23.20 -2.08
C LYS A 153 -9.31 24.02 -2.10
N GLY A 154 -9.70 24.54 -0.93
CA GLY A 154 -10.89 25.36 -0.77
C GLY A 154 -12.20 24.58 -0.87
N THR A 155 -12.15 23.25 -0.76
CA THR A 155 -13.33 22.38 -0.78
C THR A 155 -13.29 21.44 0.43
N PRO A 156 -14.43 20.82 0.81
CA PRO A 156 -14.45 19.78 1.84
C PRO A 156 -13.46 18.62 1.64
N TRP A 157 -13.00 18.43 0.40
CA TRP A 157 -12.05 17.39 0.03
C TRP A 157 -10.58 17.73 0.31
N GLU A 158 -10.27 19.00 0.61
CA GLU A 158 -8.88 19.49 0.80
C GLU A 158 -8.04 18.64 1.77
N PRO A 159 -8.55 18.16 2.92
CA PRO A 159 -7.76 17.35 3.85
C PRO A 159 -7.44 15.95 3.34
N TYR A 160 -8.20 15.45 2.37
CA TYR A 160 -8.20 14.07 1.92
C TYR A 160 -7.42 13.95 0.61
N THR A 161 -6.09 13.95 0.70
CA THR A 161 -5.21 13.73 -0.46
C THR A 161 -4.86 12.25 -0.61
N MET A 162 -4.31 11.85 -1.76
CA MET A 162 -3.75 10.50 -1.91
C MET A 162 -2.55 10.27 -0.97
N ASP A 163 -1.70 11.28 -0.75
CA ASP A 163 -0.60 11.19 0.22
C ASP A 163 -1.12 10.97 1.64
N ARG A 164 -2.22 11.64 1.99
CA ARG A 164 -2.86 11.47 3.29
C ARG A 164 -3.45 10.06 3.44
N LEU A 165 -4.09 9.54 2.38
CA LEU A 165 -4.60 8.17 2.36
C LEU A 165 -3.47 7.16 2.61
N ARG A 166 -2.36 7.25 1.89
CA ARG A 166 -1.20 6.37 2.07
C ARG A 166 -0.63 6.46 3.50
N ALA A 167 -0.47 7.67 4.03
CA ALA A 167 0.03 7.88 5.39
C ALA A 167 -0.91 7.28 6.45
N ASP A 168 -2.22 7.43 6.29
CA ASP A 168 -3.20 6.86 7.22
C ASP A 168 -3.25 5.32 7.11
N ILE A 169 -3.06 4.74 5.92
CA ILE A 169 -2.94 3.28 5.72
C ILE A 169 -1.70 2.77 6.46
N ALA A 170 -0.52 3.37 6.23
CA ALA A 170 0.73 2.99 6.89
C ALA A 170 0.57 2.98 8.41
N ALA A 171 0.01 4.07 8.96
CA ALA A 171 -0.28 4.17 10.38
C ALA A 171 -1.25 3.08 10.89
N ALA A 172 -2.26 2.72 10.09
CA ALA A 172 -3.23 1.69 10.45
C ALA A 172 -2.68 0.26 10.33
N LEU A 173 -1.68 0.05 9.49
CA LEU A 173 -0.96 -1.22 9.35
C LEU A 173 0.06 -1.45 10.47
N GLY A 174 0.41 -0.40 11.22
CA GLY A 174 1.58 -0.48 12.09
C GLY A 174 2.84 -0.72 11.26
N GLU A 175 2.89 -0.20 10.03
CA GLU A 175 4.14 0.03 9.33
C GLU A 175 4.92 1.02 10.21
N GLU A 176 5.61 0.51 11.23
CA GLU A 176 6.63 1.28 11.91
C GLU A 176 7.60 1.68 10.81
N LYS A 177 8.01 2.95 10.79
CA LYS A 177 9.21 3.30 10.05
C LYS A 177 10.31 2.45 10.71
N GLU A 178 10.69 1.32 10.12
CA GLU A 178 11.94 0.68 10.50
C GLU A 178 13.03 1.71 10.21
N GLU A 179 13.46 2.36 11.28
CA GLU A 179 14.40 3.46 11.22
C GLU A 179 15.72 2.88 10.73
N GLY A 180 16.04 3.09 9.45
CA GLY A 180 17.24 2.54 8.82
C GLY A 180 17.00 1.66 7.59
N VAL A 181 15.77 1.19 7.31
CA VAL A 181 15.52 0.42 6.09
C VAL A 181 15.44 1.34 4.88
N MET A 182 16.50 1.30 4.09
CA MET A 182 16.62 2.05 2.84
C MET A 182 15.95 1.26 1.72
N TYR A 183 15.33 1.95 0.76
CA TYR A 183 14.76 1.30 -0.43
C TYR A 183 15.52 1.74 -1.67
N THR A 184 15.81 0.84 -2.59
CA THR A 184 16.06 1.28 -3.98
C THR A 184 14.73 1.64 -4.62
N ALA A 185 14.71 2.63 -5.51
CA ALA A 185 13.56 2.95 -6.33
C ALA A 185 14.01 3.44 -7.71
N VAL A 186 13.16 3.24 -8.72
CA VAL A 186 13.40 3.71 -10.08
C VAL A 186 12.56 4.96 -10.34
N VAL A 187 13.20 6.01 -10.86
CA VAL A 187 12.51 7.22 -11.28
C VAL A 187 11.72 6.94 -12.55
N LYS A 188 10.39 7.10 -12.49
CA LYS A 188 9.49 7.02 -13.65
C LYS A 188 8.82 8.36 -13.93
N THR A 189 8.92 8.82 -15.15
CA THR A 189 8.36 10.08 -15.65
C THR A 189 7.64 9.86 -16.98
N LYS A 190 6.80 10.82 -17.36
CA LYS A 190 6.14 10.79 -18.67
C LYS A 190 7.14 11.22 -19.77
N TYR A 191 7.22 10.45 -20.86
CA TYR A 191 8.04 10.72 -22.06
C TYR A 191 9.56 10.81 -21.80
N ASP A 192 10.14 9.86 -21.06
CA ASP A 192 11.59 9.79 -20.77
C ASP A 192 12.15 11.11 -20.20
N GLY A 193 11.32 11.79 -19.41
CA GLY A 193 11.62 13.09 -18.83
C GLY A 193 12.61 13.03 -17.67
N GLN A 194 12.56 14.04 -16.82
CA GLN A 194 13.39 14.12 -15.63
C GLN A 194 12.68 14.86 -14.50
N ILE A 195 13.00 14.50 -13.26
CA ILE A 195 12.62 15.22 -12.05
C ILE A 195 13.84 15.90 -11.44
N ASN A 196 13.60 16.84 -10.53
CA ASN A 196 14.68 17.48 -9.79
C ASN A 196 14.85 16.77 -8.45
N LEU A 197 16.11 16.53 -8.09
CA LEU A 197 16.52 16.34 -6.71
C LEU A 197 16.65 17.72 -6.09
N TRP A 198 15.82 18.04 -5.10
CA TRP A 198 15.78 19.35 -4.45
C TRP A 198 16.56 19.35 -3.14
N SER A 199 17.08 20.50 -2.73
CA SER A 199 17.73 20.66 -1.43
C SER A 199 16.76 20.61 -0.24
N ASN A 200 15.46 20.76 -0.50
CA ASN A 200 14.38 20.68 0.48
C ASN A 200 13.04 20.50 -0.23
N THR A 201 12.00 20.15 0.52
CA THR A 201 10.62 19.99 0.02
C THR A 201 9.99 21.29 -0.50
N LYS A 202 10.59 22.45 -0.21
CA LYS A 202 10.16 23.78 -0.72
C LYS A 202 10.80 24.15 -2.07
N LYS A 203 11.55 23.23 -2.69
CA LYS A 203 12.17 23.39 -4.02
C LYS A 203 13.12 24.59 -4.12
N SER A 204 13.83 24.94 -3.03
CA SER A 204 14.69 26.13 -3.01
C SER A 204 15.88 26.07 -3.97
N LYS A 205 16.53 24.91 -4.11
CA LYS A 205 17.66 24.70 -5.03
C LYS A 205 17.59 23.30 -5.65
N SER A 206 17.74 23.21 -6.97
CA SER A 206 17.90 21.93 -7.67
C SER A 206 19.35 21.46 -7.48
N LEU A 207 19.54 20.31 -6.85
CA LEU A 207 20.84 19.67 -6.63
C LEU A 207 21.25 18.82 -7.84
N ALA A 208 20.31 18.06 -8.40
CA ALA A 208 20.51 17.23 -9.58
C ALA A 208 19.23 17.11 -10.43
N LYS A 209 19.38 16.54 -11.63
CA LYS A 209 18.29 16.09 -12.48
C LYS A 209 18.33 14.56 -12.52
N LEU A 210 17.22 13.93 -12.16
CA LEU A 210 17.05 12.47 -12.19
C LEU A 210 16.22 12.14 -13.43
N LYS A 211 16.82 11.46 -14.40
CA LYS A 211 16.14 11.07 -15.65
C LYS A 211 15.23 9.86 -15.40
N ASP A 212 14.30 9.61 -16.32
CA ASP A 212 13.58 8.33 -16.36
C ASP A 212 14.57 7.15 -16.30
N GLY A 213 14.22 6.13 -15.52
CA GLY A 213 15.05 4.95 -15.28
C GLY A 213 16.17 5.16 -14.27
N THR A 214 16.34 6.35 -13.69
CA THR A 214 17.38 6.57 -12.66
C THR A 214 17.05 5.80 -11.40
N THR A 215 17.94 4.92 -10.94
CA THR A 215 17.84 4.30 -9.61
C THR A 215 18.32 5.29 -8.54
N VAL A 216 17.53 5.44 -7.47
CA VAL A 216 17.87 6.20 -6.28
C VAL A 216 17.68 5.34 -5.04
N THR A 217 18.31 5.73 -3.93
CA THR A 217 18.03 5.15 -2.62
C THR A 217 17.09 6.09 -1.87
N ILE A 218 15.90 5.61 -1.49
CA ILE A 218 15.00 6.30 -0.58
C ILE A 218 15.52 6.07 0.83
N GLU A 219 15.82 7.17 1.51
CA GLU A 219 16.32 7.14 2.90
C GLU A 219 15.21 7.41 3.90
N GLU A 220 14.30 8.31 3.54
CA GLU A 220 13.22 8.70 4.43
C GLU A 220 12.02 9.16 3.63
N GLU A 221 10.85 8.91 4.17
CA GLU A 221 9.60 9.47 3.67
C GLU A 221 9.22 10.68 4.50
N VAL A 222 9.05 11.79 3.78
CA VAL A 222 8.85 13.12 4.30
C VAL A 222 7.44 13.54 3.93
N GLY A 223 6.65 13.99 4.90
CA GLY A 223 5.21 14.22 4.73
C GLY A 223 4.82 15.01 3.47
N ALA A 224 3.57 14.81 3.03
CA ALA A 224 3.02 15.34 1.77
C ALA A 224 3.70 14.77 0.50
N GLY A 225 3.97 13.45 0.51
CA GLY A 225 4.38 12.70 -0.68
C GLY A 225 5.82 12.91 -1.10
N TRP A 226 6.69 13.45 -0.23
CA TRP A 226 8.10 13.64 -0.52
C TRP A 226 8.93 12.47 -0.03
N CYS A 227 10.00 12.15 -0.75
CA CYS A 227 11.03 11.23 -0.29
C CYS A 227 12.35 11.98 -0.19
N LYS A 228 13.03 11.82 0.93
CA LYS A 228 14.46 12.06 1.06
C LYS A 228 15.17 10.91 0.37
N VAL A 229 16.05 11.23 -0.57
CA VAL A 229 16.74 10.24 -1.39
C VAL A 229 18.23 10.58 -1.51
N SER A 230 19.03 9.53 -1.63
CA SER A 230 20.44 9.60 -2.00
C SER A 230 20.62 9.22 -3.46
N TYR A 231 21.42 10.03 -4.16
CA TYR A 231 21.79 9.80 -5.56
C TYR A 231 23.20 10.33 -5.83
N ASN A 232 24.11 9.45 -6.26
CA ASN A 232 25.52 9.79 -6.52
C ASN A 232 26.20 10.51 -5.35
N GLY A 233 25.95 10.05 -4.12
CA GLY A 233 26.48 10.66 -2.89
C GLY A 233 25.88 12.02 -2.54
N MET A 234 24.86 12.49 -3.28
CA MET A 234 24.09 13.68 -2.94
C MET A 234 22.79 13.27 -2.27
N GLU A 235 22.53 13.87 -1.11
CA GLU A 235 21.26 13.78 -0.41
C GLU A 235 20.33 14.92 -0.85
N GLY A 236 19.07 14.60 -1.11
CA GLY A 236 18.05 15.60 -1.41
C GLY A 236 16.65 15.04 -1.36
N TYR A 237 15.69 15.80 -1.90
CA TYR A 237 14.27 15.50 -1.80
C TYR A 237 13.65 15.47 -3.19
N CYS A 238 12.86 14.45 -3.49
CA CYS A 238 12.03 14.39 -4.69
C CYS A 238 10.61 13.92 -4.37
N ASP A 239 9.71 14.14 -5.33
CA ASP A 239 8.30 13.78 -5.20
C ASP A 239 8.17 12.26 -5.38
N GLY A 240 7.74 11.58 -4.32
CA GLY A 240 7.75 10.12 -4.18
C GLY A 240 6.85 9.41 -5.19
N LYS A 241 5.89 10.11 -5.81
CA LYS A 241 5.02 9.54 -6.86
C LYS A 241 5.76 9.15 -8.13
N TYR A 242 6.98 9.64 -8.30
CA TYR A 242 7.85 9.28 -9.43
C TYR A 242 8.80 8.14 -9.07
N LEU A 243 8.77 7.63 -7.83
CA LEU A 243 9.66 6.57 -7.36
C LEU A 243 8.88 5.25 -7.32
N VAL A 244 9.10 4.42 -8.33
CA VAL A 244 8.45 3.12 -8.54
C VAL A 244 9.44 1.98 -8.32
N ASP A 245 8.97 0.73 -8.44
CA ASP A 245 9.80 -0.49 -8.33
C ASP A 245 10.65 -0.50 -7.05
N ARG A 246 10.04 -0.12 -5.92
CA ARG A 246 10.75 0.01 -4.67
C ARG A 246 11.13 -1.36 -4.13
N LYS A 247 12.39 -1.53 -3.75
CA LYS A 247 12.88 -2.77 -3.16
C LYS A 247 13.64 -2.46 -1.89
N PRO A 248 13.36 -3.14 -0.76
CA PRO A 248 14.21 -3.06 0.40
C PRO A 248 15.66 -3.28 -0.02
N ILE A 249 16.56 -2.43 0.45
CA ILE A 249 17.97 -2.76 0.48
C ILE A 249 18.09 -3.72 1.65
N GLU A 250 18.04 -5.02 1.36
CA GLU A 250 18.54 -6.02 2.30
C GLU A 250 19.98 -5.62 2.61
N ASP A 251 20.28 -5.41 3.89
CA ASP A 251 21.59 -4.96 4.33
C ASP A 251 22.66 -5.81 3.64
N ALA A 252 23.47 -5.17 2.80
CA ALA A 252 24.72 -5.77 2.38
C ALA A 252 25.59 -5.78 3.63
N ASP A 253 25.66 -6.95 4.30
CA ASP A 253 26.60 -7.32 5.37
C ASP A 253 27.49 -6.15 5.80
N VAL A 254 26.94 -5.25 6.61
CA VAL A 254 27.77 -4.36 7.40
C VAL A 254 28.27 -5.27 8.52
N ASP A 255 29.56 -5.60 8.50
CA ASP A 255 30.28 -6.19 9.63
C ASP A 255 30.10 -5.25 10.84
N GLU A 256 28.96 -5.34 11.51
CA GLU A 256 28.81 -4.94 12.90
C GLU A 256 29.54 -5.98 13.75
N PRO A 257 30.26 -5.58 14.82
CA PRO A 257 30.96 -6.55 15.65
C PRO A 257 29.92 -7.50 16.25
N GLU A 258 30.01 -8.79 15.88
CA GLU A 258 29.08 -9.86 16.30
C GLU A 258 28.64 -9.69 17.76
N GLU A 259 27.44 -9.14 17.97
CA GLU A 259 26.78 -9.27 19.26
C GLU A 259 26.20 -10.69 19.26
N ASN A 260 26.96 -11.57 19.91
CA ASN A 260 26.72 -13.01 20.00
C ASN A 260 25.34 -13.27 20.63
N THR A 261 24.32 -13.31 19.78
CA THR A 261 22.95 -13.65 20.16
C THR A 261 22.94 -15.13 20.50
N PRO A 262 22.50 -15.53 21.71
CA PRO A 262 22.49 -16.93 22.08
C PRO A 262 21.58 -17.72 21.14
N GLU A 263 22.08 -18.83 20.59
CA GLU A 263 21.21 -19.81 19.93
C GLU A 263 20.09 -20.21 20.90
N MET A 264 18.87 -20.32 20.39
CA MET A 264 17.74 -20.85 21.16
C MET A 264 18.13 -22.20 21.78
N PRO A 265 17.88 -22.42 23.08
CA PRO A 265 18.27 -23.66 23.73
C PRO A 265 17.52 -24.85 23.13
N ASP A 266 18.20 -25.98 23.00
CA ASP A 266 17.57 -27.26 22.70
C ASP A 266 16.67 -27.64 23.87
N ILE A 267 15.36 -27.72 23.62
CA ILE A 267 14.36 -28.20 24.59
C ILE A 267 14.21 -29.70 24.39
N ILE A 268 14.60 -30.50 25.38
CA ILE A 268 14.37 -31.95 25.39
C ILE A 268 13.32 -32.25 26.46
N GLU A 269 12.13 -32.65 26.02
CA GLU A 269 11.07 -33.13 26.90
C GLU A 269 11.24 -34.62 27.17
N ASN A 270 11.49 -34.99 28.43
CA ASN A 270 11.59 -36.39 28.86
C ASN A 270 10.44 -36.74 29.81
N GLU A 271 9.67 -37.77 29.50
CA GLU A 271 8.69 -38.35 30.43
C GLU A 271 9.37 -39.30 31.41
N THR A 272 9.04 -39.18 32.69
CA THR A 272 9.48 -40.10 33.75
C THR A 272 8.37 -41.10 34.10
N GLU A 273 8.74 -42.28 34.60
CA GLU A 273 7.82 -43.41 34.90
C GLU A 273 6.69 -43.06 35.90
N ASP A 274 6.77 -41.93 36.59
CA ASP A 274 5.77 -41.45 37.56
C ASP A 274 4.77 -40.44 36.95
N GLY A 275 4.82 -40.20 35.64
CA GLY A 275 3.89 -39.30 34.94
C GLY A 275 4.16 -37.81 35.14
N LYS A 276 5.36 -37.43 35.57
CA LYS A 276 5.84 -36.04 35.56
C LYS A 276 6.75 -35.79 34.36
N ILE A 277 6.54 -34.67 33.68
CA ILE A 277 7.40 -34.17 32.61
C ILE A 277 8.52 -33.34 33.25
N ILE A 278 9.77 -33.71 32.96
CA ILE A 278 10.94 -32.88 33.28
C ILE A 278 11.44 -32.29 31.95
N ILE A 279 11.59 -30.96 31.92
CA ILE A 279 12.12 -30.24 30.77
C ILE A 279 13.58 -29.94 31.06
N ASP A 280 14.48 -30.64 30.38
CA ASP A 280 15.91 -30.34 30.45
C ASP A 280 16.25 -29.31 29.37
N VAL A 281 16.53 -28.07 29.79
CA VAL A 281 16.94 -26.98 28.90
C VAL A 281 18.46 -26.86 28.96
N THR A 282 19.15 -27.18 27.85
CA THR A 282 20.61 -27.06 27.78
C THR A 282 21.00 -25.85 26.95
N PHE A 283 21.62 -24.85 27.59
CA PHE A 283 22.15 -23.68 26.90
C PHE A 283 23.61 -23.95 26.47
N LYS A 284 23.88 -23.97 25.17
CA LYS A 284 25.26 -24.06 24.64
C LYS A 284 25.75 -22.67 24.25
N GLY A 285 27.04 -22.42 24.48
CA GLY A 285 27.70 -21.18 24.02
C GLY A 285 27.52 -19.94 24.89
N LEU A 286 26.80 -20.02 26.02
CA LEU A 286 26.63 -18.89 26.95
C LEU A 286 27.78 -18.79 27.97
N SER A 287 28.20 -17.57 28.30
CA SER A 287 29.06 -17.31 29.45
C SER A 287 28.29 -17.48 30.78
N PRO A 288 28.97 -17.71 31.91
CA PRO A 288 28.33 -17.81 33.22
C PRO A 288 27.44 -16.60 33.57
N GLU A 289 27.86 -15.37 33.25
CA GLU A 289 27.03 -14.17 33.52
C GLU A 289 25.80 -14.05 32.61
N GLN A 290 25.84 -14.63 31.40
CA GLN A 290 24.69 -14.65 30.49
C GLN A 290 23.66 -15.69 30.91
N LEU A 291 24.12 -16.81 31.48
CA LEU A 291 23.23 -17.86 32.00
C LEU A 291 22.41 -17.37 33.20
N ASP A 292 23.02 -16.63 34.13
CA ASP A 292 22.32 -16.06 35.28
C ASP A 292 21.18 -15.11 34.88
N LYS A 293 21.38 -14.30 33.83
CA LYS A 293 20.33 -13.40 33.29
C LYS A 293 19.18 -14.16 32.65
N VAL A 294 19.44 -15.26 31.95
CA VAL A 294 18.39 -16.08 31.34
C VAL A 294 17.57 -16.80 32.42
N LEU A 295 18.22 -17.26 33.49
CA LEU A 295 17.54 -17.89 34.63
C LEU A 295 16.69 -16.88 35.43
N GLU A 296 17.12 -15.63 35.59
CA GLU A 296 16.32 -14.55 36.19
C GLU A 296 15.03 -14.25 35.40
N VAL A 297 15.07 -14.30 34.07
CA VAL A 297 13.90 -14.00 33.21
C VAL A 297 12.89 -15.14 33.19
N LEU A 298 13.34 -16.38 33.39
CA LEU A 298 12.48 -17.57 33.38
C LEU A 298 11.89 -17.93 34.77
N ASP A 299 12.22 -17.17 35.82
CA ASP A 299 11.74 -17.37 37.21
C ASP A 299 12.04 -18.79 37.74
N LEU A 300 13.20 -19.35 37.37
CA LEU A 300 13.66 -20.72 37.69
C LEU A 300 14.79 -20.77 38.75
N ALA A 301 14.96 -19.71 39.53
CA ALA A 301 15.96 -19.64 40.61
C ALA A 301 15.57 -20.45 41.86
#